data_AF-A0A8H4KDZ7-F1
#
_entry.id   AF-A0A8H4KDZ7-F1
#
_cell.length_a   1.000
_cell.length_b   1.000
_cell.length_c   1.000
_cell.angle_alpha   90.00
_cell.angle_beta   90.00
_cell.angle_gamma   90.00
#
_symmetry.space_group_name_H-M   'P 1'
#
loop_
_entity.id
_entity.type
_entity.pdbx_description
1 polymer ?
#
loop_
_entity_poly.entity_id
_entity_poly.type
_entity_poly.pdbx_seq_one_letter_code
_entity_poly.pdbx_strand_id
1 'polypeptide(L)'
;MSSPIVNKPRFEHHHNGFGVDTPTPRLSWSFEASESTVPAWVQTSYEVEVTFASDSQPQTSSFISDQSVLVPWPARPLSSGESATVRVRVYGKSLDKQHSDSRTLSAWSSPAKVEAALLDPNDFRGNFIAPVERIGPYGPLQPIRFRREFDFYLVWVSSAATKNTIS
;
A
#
# COMPACT_ATOMS: atom_id res chain seq x y z
N MET A 1 -1.34 25.94 -17.35
CA MET A 1 -2.16 25.30 -16.31
C MET A 1 -1.87 23.81 -16.29
N SER A 2 -1.66 23.22 -15.12
CA SER A 2 -1.35 21.79 -14.93
C SER A 2 -2.45 21.05 -14.19
N SER A 3 -2.36 19.72 -14.18
CA SER A 3 -3.07 18.87 -13.21
C SER A 3 -2.58 19.12 -11.78
N PRO A 4 -3.38 18.77 -10.76
CA PRO A 4 -2.91 18.74 -9.39
C PRO A 4 -1.87 17.64 -9.17
N ILE A 5 -1.07 17.79 -8.11
CA ILE A 5 -0.18 16.75 -7.62
C ILE A 5 -1.04 15.73 -6.86
N VAL A 6 -0.83 14.44 -7.13
CA VAL A 6 -1.51 13.35 -6.42
C VAL A 6 -0.59 12.84 -5.32
N ASN A 7 -1.05 12.90 -4.08
CA ASN A 7 -0.32 12.36 -2.96
C ASN A 7 -0.35 10.83 -2.95
N LYS A 8 0.68 10.23 -2.35
CA LYS A 8 0.77 8.76 -2.22
C LYS A 8 -0.51 8.20 -1.61
N PRO A 9 -1.03 7.06 -2.12
CA PRO A 9 -2.25 6.50 -1.60
C PRO A 9 -2.08 6.04 -0.15
N ARG A 10 -3.18 6.08 0.60
CA ARG A 10 -3.36 5.48 1.92
C ARG A 10 -4.26 4.26 1.80
N PHE A 11 -4.07 3.33 2.71
CA PHE A 11 -4.78 2.07 2.77
C PHE A 11 -5.72 2.10 3.96
N GLU A 12 -7.03 1.91 3.74
CA GLU A 12 -8.06 2.06 4.76
C GLU A 12 -7.91 3.41 5.51
N HIS A 13 -8.14 3.40 6.82
CA HIS A 13 -7.72 4.47 7.73
C HIS A 13 -6.36 4.18 8.37
N HIS A 14 -5.58 3.26 7.80
CA HIS A 14 -4.31 2.81 8.36
C HIS A 14 -3.29 3.95 8.39
N HIS A 15 -2.41 3.93 9.39
CA HIS A 15 -1.45 5.00 9.60
C HIS A 15 -0.33 4.98 8.54
N ASN A 16 0.22 3.80 8.25
CA ASN A 16 1.42 3.64 7.41
C ASN A 16 1.37 2.46 6.42
N GLY A 17 0.22 1.79 6.29
CA GLY A 17 0.05 0.58 5.47
C GLY A 17 0.70 -0.72 5.98
N PHE A 18 1.33 -0.77 7.15
CA PHE A 18 1.96 -2.00 7.68
C PHE A 18 1.01 -2.81 8.56
N GLY A 19 0.80 -4.09 8.26
CA GLY A 19 -0.04 -4.97 9.09
C GLY A 19 -1.53 -4.66 8.96
N VAL A 20 -2.01 -4.43 7.72
CA VAL A 20 -3.43 -4.19 7.44
C VAL A 20 -4.22 -5.48 7.58
N ASP A 21 -5.33 -5.44 8.30
CA ASP A 21 -6.15 -6.58 8.71
C ASP A 21 -7.13 -7.10 7.63
N THR A 22 -6.96 -6.65 6.39
CA THR A 22 -7.77 -7.07 5.25
C THR A 22 -6.88 -7.41 4.05
N PRO A 23 -7.22 -8.47 3.28
CA PRO A 23 -6.50 -8.79 2.07
C PRO A 23 -6.80 -7.83 0.90
N THR A 24 -7.84 -6.99 1.02
CA THR A 24 -8.27 -6.07 -0.05
C THR A 24 -8.45 -4.64 0.48
N PRO A 25 -7.36 -4.01 0.96
CA PRO A 25 -7.44 -2.71 1.59
C PRO A 25 -7.87 -1.63 0.60
N ARG A 26 -8.92 -0.87 0.95
CA ARG A 26 -9.43 0.24 0.17
C ARG A 26 -8.41 1.36 0.09
N LEU A 27 -8.41 2.08 -1.03
CA LEU A 27 -7.42 3.10 -1.35
C LEU A 27 -8.03 4.49 -1.18
N SER A 28 -7.29 5.42 -0.59
CA SER A 28 -7.63 6.85 -0.59
C SER A 28 -6.42 7.66 -1.03
N TRP A 29 -6.62 8.71 -1.82
CA TRP A 29 -5.58 9.68 -2.14
C TRP A 29 -6.12 11.10 -1.97
N SER A 30 -5.18 12.05 -1.88
CA SER A 30 -5.48 13.47 -1.78
C SER A 30 -4.71 14.24 -2.85
N PHE A 31 -5.13 15.48 -3.07
CA PHE A 31 -4.57 16.35 -4.10
C PHE A 31 -3.89 17.55 -3.46
N GLU A 32 -2.77 17.96 -4.03
CA GLU A 32 -2.12 19.24 -3.75
C GLU A 32 -2.24 20.13 -4.97
N ALA A 33 -2.77 21.33 -4.76
CA ALA A 33 -2.90 22.35 -5.79
C ALA A 33 -1.86 23.45 -5.57
N SER A 34 -1.34 23.98 -6.67
CA SER A 34 -0.46 25.15 -6.72
C SER A 34 -1.13 26.26 -7.54
N GLU A 35 -0.51 27.45 -7.58
CA GLU A 35 -0.99 28.56 -8.41
C GLU A 35 -1.08 28.22 -9.91
N SER A 36 -0.33 27.22 -10.37
CA SER A 36 -0.36 26.76 -11.76
C SER A 36 -1.37 25.63 -12.02
N THR A 37 -2.01 25.09 -10.98
CA THR A 37 -3.07 24.10 -11.10
C THR A 37 -4.31 24.74 -11.72
N VAL A 38 -4.92 24.04 -12.68
CA VAL A 38 -6.12 24.54 -13.35
C VAL A 38 -7.27 24.76 -12.33
N PRO A 39 -7.95 25.91 -12.35
CA PRO A 39 -9.03 26.19 -11.39
C PRO A 39 -10.22 25.26 -11.61
N ALA A 40 -11.01 25.06 -10.54
CA ALA A 40 -12.21 24.21 -10.55
C ALA A 40 -11.97 22.82 -11.15
N TRP A 41 -10.78 22.25 -10.93
CA TRP A 41 -10.43 20.92 -11.41
C TRP A 41 -11.25 19.85 -10.69
N VAL A 42 -11.74 18.88 -11.45
CA VAL A 42 -12.40 17.69 -10.93
C VAL A 42 -11.83 16.43 -11.58
N GLN A 43 -11.71 15.37 -10.77
CA GLN A 43 -11.35 14.05 -11.27
C GLN A 43 -12.45 13.48 -12.16
N THR A 44 -12.06 12.74 -13.20
CA THR A 44 -12.98 12.05 -14.12
C THR A 44 -12.66 10.58 -14.27
N SER A 45 -11.40 10.19 -14.08
CA SER A 45 -10.95 8.81 -14.06
C SER A 45 -9.63 8.71 -13.31
N TYR A 46 -9.27 7.49 -12.91
CA TYR A 46 -8.00 7.22 -12.25
C TYR A 46 -7.42 5.89 -12.71
N GLU A 47 -6.11 5.74 -12.50
CA GLU A 47 -5.39 4.49 -12.66
C GLU A 47 -4.64 4.16 -11.39
N VAL A 48 -4.67 2.88 -11.04
CA VAL A 48 -3.93 2.34 -9.91
C VAL A 48 -2.96 1.31 -10.46
N GLU A 49 -1.69 1.46 -10.09
CA GLU A 49 -0.67 0.44 -10.33
C GLU A 49 -0.31 -0.25 -9.01
N VAL A 50 -0.28 -1.58 -9.04
CA VAL A 50 0.10 -2.44 -7.92
C VAL A 50 1.25 -3.35 -8.33
N THR A 51 2.32 -3.38 -7.55
CA THR A 51 3.46 -4.31 -7.71
C THR A 51 3.61 -5.12 -6.43
N PHE A 52 3.41 -6.43 -6.50
CA PHE A 52 3.53 -7.32 -5.34
C PHE A 52 5.01 -7.57 -5.02
N ALA A 53 5.37 -7.77 -3.75
CA ALA A 53 6.75 -8.10 -3.40
C ALA A 53 7.20 -9.45 -3.97
N SER A 54 6.26 -10.35 -4.21
CA SER A 54 6.50 -11.66 -4.84
C SER A 54 6.65 -11.59 -6.37
N ASP A 55 6.22 -10.51 -7.00
CA ASP A 55 6.18 -10.35 -8.46
C ASP A 55 6.53 -8.92 -8.86
N SER A 56 7.67 -8.77 -9.55
CA SER A 56 8.17 -7.47 -9.99
C SER A 56 7.36 -6.86 -11.14
N GLN A 57 6.43 -7.61 -11.76
CA GLN A 57 5.59 -7.09 -12.83
C GLN A 57 4.46 -6.20 -12.28
N PRO A 58 4.41 -4.91 -12.65
CA PRO A 58 3.34 -4.01 -12.22
C PRO A 58 2.01 -4.35 -12.92
N GLN A 59 0.93 -4.37 -12.15
CA GLN A 59 -0.45 -4.53 -12.62
C GLN A 59 -1.15 -3.16 -12.57
N THR A 60 -1.61 -2.66 -13.72
CA THR A 60 -2.33 -1.38 -13.81
C THR A 60 -3.82 -1.62 -14.10
N SER A 61 -4.69 -0.91 -13.38
CA SER A 61 -6.14 -0.92 -13.59
C SER A 61 -6.68 0.50 -13.73
N SER A 62 -7.57 0.73 -14.70
CA SER A 62 -8.13 2.04 -15.04
C SER A 62 -9.63 2.09 -14.76
N PHE A 63 -10.10 3.19 -14.16
CA PHE A 63 -11.49 3.34 -13.73
C PHE A 63 -12.05 4.70 -14.15
N ILE A 64 -13.24 4.71 -14.76
CA ILE A 64 -13.99 5.95 -15.04
C ILE A 64 -14.81 6.28 -13.79
N SER A 65 -14.28 7.16 -12.94
CA SER A 65 -14.88 7.52 -11.66
C SER A 65 -14.22 8.79 -11.11
N ASP A 66 -15.01 9.62 -10.43
CA ASP A 66 -14.58 10.80 -9.70
C ASP A 66 -14.17 10.50 -8.25
N GLN A 67 -14.34 9.25 -7.80
CA GLN A 67 -14.04 8.83 -6.43
C GLN A 67 -12.54 8.75 -6.16
N SER A 68 -12.13 9.21 -4.98
CA SER A 68 -10.73 9.21 -4.52
C SER A 68 -10.56 8.78 -3.06
N VAL A 69 -11.65 8.39 -2.40
CA VAL A 69 -11.69 8.03 -0.98
C VAL A 69 -12.27 6.63 -0.84
N LEU A 70 -11.54 5.76 -0.16
CA LEU A 70 -11.88 4.37 0.12
C LEU A 70 -12.38 3.60 -1.11
N VAL A 71 -11.75 3.83 -2.26
CA VAL A 71 -12.08 3.08 -3.48
C VAL A 71 -11.61 1.62 -3.34
N PRO A 72 -12.28 0.66 -3.99
CA PRO A 72 -11.93 -0.76 -3.88
C PRO A 72 -10.49 -1.06 -4.30
N TRP A 73 -9.91 -2.07 -3.65
CA TRP A 73 -8.65 -2.69 -4.08
C TRP A 73 -8.79 -3.29 -5.48
N PRO A 74 -7.91 -2.94 -6.45
CA PRO A 74 -8.11 -3.29 -7.86
C PRO A 74 -7.39 -4.58 -8.31
N ALA A 75 -6.58 -5.19 -7.44
CA ALA A 75 -5.75 -6.34 -7.78
C ALA A 75 -6.23 -7.61 -7.05
N ARG A 76 -5.52 -8.72 -7.22
CA ARG A 76 -5.79 -9.92 -6.41
C ARG A 76 -5.65 -9.62 -4.91
N PRO A 77 -6.36 -10.34 -4.03
CA PRO A 77 -6.19 -10.20 -2.59
C PRO A 77 -4.72 -10.44 -2.16
N LEU A 78 -4.27 -9.71 -1.14
CA LEU A 78 -3.00 -9.92 -0.46
C LEU A 78 -3.08 -11.20 0.40
N SER A 79 -1.99 -11.95 0.43
CA SER A 79 -1.80 -13.06 1.38
C SER A 79 -1.28 -12.54 2.72
N SER A 80 -1.36 -13.34 3.78
CA SER A 80 -0.83 -12.97 5.10
C SER A 80 0.65 -12.60 5.05
N GLY A 81 1.01 -11.43 5.59
CA GLY A 81 2.37 -10.89 5.56
C GLY A 81 2.86 -10.46 4.17
N GLU A 82 2.03 -10.56 3.13
CA GLU A 82 2.41 -10.16 1.78
C GLU A 82 2.45 -8.63 1.68
N SER A 83 3.50 -8.12 1.06
CA SER A 83 3.66 -6.71 0.75
C SER A 83 3.36 -6.40 -0.71
N ALA A 84 2.84 -5.19 -0.97
CA ALA A 84 2.74 -4.61 -2.30
C ALA A 84 3.10 -3.12 -2.28
N THR A 85 3.53 -2.60 -3.42
CA THR A 85 3.75 -1.18 -3.68
C THR A 85 2.66 -0.65 -4.61
N VAL A 86 2.04 0.47 -4.25
CA VAL A 86 0.90 1.05 -4.96
C VAL A 86 1.18 2.51 -5.30
N ARG A 87 0.83 2.91 -6.52
CA ARG A 87 0.79 4.32 -6.95
C ARG A 87 -0.47 4.61 -7.73
N VAL A 88 -0.89 5.88 -7.72
CA VAL A 88 -2.13 6.34 -8.37
C VAL A 88 -1.81 7.52 -9.29
N ARG A 89 -2.47 7.59 -10.44
CA ARG A 89 -2.55 8.81 -11.26
C ARG A 89 -3.99 9.04 -11.69
N VAL A 90 -4.31 10.29 -12.00
CA VAL A 90 -5.68 10.72 -12.26
C VAL A 90 -5.78 11.49 -13.56
N TYR A 91 -6.97 11.44 -14.15
CA TYR A 91 -7.38 12.32 -15.23
C TYR A 91 -8.49 13.21 -14.71
N GLY A 92 -8.45 14.48 -15.09
CA GLY A 92 -9.52 15.40 -14.77
C GLY A 92 -9.70 16.48 -15.80
N LYS A 93 -10.62 17.38 -15.50
CA LYS A 93 -10.95 18.54 -16.33
C LYS A 93 -11.27 19.73 -15.44
N SER A 94 -11.19 20.92 -16.00
CA SER A 94 -11.73 22.11 -15.34
C SER A 94 -13.24 22.21 -15.58
N LEU A 95 -13.99 22.65 -14.55
CA LEU A 95 -15.39 23.05 -14.69
C LEU A 95 -15.54 24.53 -15.08
N ASP A 96 -14.45 25.30 -15.11
CA ASP A 96 -14.46 26.67 -15.60
C ASP A 96 -14.62 26.70 -17.13
N LYS A 97 -15.53 27.55 -17.62
CA LYS A 97 -15.85 27.68 -19.06
C LYS A 97 -14.66 28.13 -19.89
N GLN A 98 -13.71 28.86 -19.29
CA GLN A 98 -12.50 29.29 -19.99
C GLN A 98 -11.50 28.14 -20.19
N HIS A 99 -11.65 27.04 -19.45
CA HIS A 99 -10.70 25.94 -19.39
C HIS A 99 -11.35 24.56 -19.59
N SER A 100 -12.61 24.51 -20.03
CA SER A 100 -13.44 23.30 -20.04
C SER A 100 -12.91 22.17 -20.93
N ASP A 101 -12.14 22.52 -21.97
CA ASP A 101 -11.58 21.56 -22.93
C ASP A 101 -10.23 20.98 -22.48
N SER A 102 -9.69 21.46 -21.35
CA SER A 102 -8.39 21.00 -20.84
C SER A 102 -8.55 19.73 -20.01
N ARG A 103 -8.52 18.57 -20.68
CA ARG A 103 -8.34 17.29 -19.98
C ARG A 103 -6.89 17.15 -19.56
N THR A 104 -6.64 17.05 -18.26
CA THR A 104 -5.29 17.02 -17.69
C THR A 104 -5.03 15.68 -17.02
N LEU A 105 -3.96 15.01 -17.43
CA LEU A 105 -3.41 13.82 -16.78
C LEU A 105 -2.41 14.26 -15.71
N SER A 106 -2.46 13.65 -14.53
CA SER A 106 -1.44 13.85 -13.50
C SER A 106 -0.20 12.98 -13.76
N ALA A 107 0.93 13.39 -13.18
CA ALA A 107 2.00 12.43 -12.92
C ALA A 107 1.50 11.33 -11.97
N TRP A 108 2.23 10.21 -11.93
CA TRP A 108 2.04 9.21 -10.88
C TRP A 108 2.37 9.82 -9.51
N SER A 109 1.60 9.45 -8.49
CA SER A 109 1.94 9.72 -7.10
C SER A 109 3.29 9.10 -6.74
N SER A 110 3.90 9.57 -5.64
CA SER A 110 4.92 8.75 -4.98
C SER A 110 4.34 7.38 -4.59
N PRO A 111 5.15 6.31 -4.60
CA PRO A 111 4.70 4.98 -4.22
C PRO A 111 4.39 4.91 -2.71
N ALA A 112 3.36 4.13 -2.37
CA ALA A 112 3.06 3.74 -0.99
C ALA A 112 3.16 2.21 -0.86
N LYS A 113 3.68 1.74 0.27
CA LYS A 113 3.71 0.30 0.58
C LYS A 113 2.52 -0.09 1.44
N VAL A 114 1.97 -1.26 1.16
CA VAL A 114 1.00 -1.96 2.00
C VAL A 114 1.54 -3.34 2.31
N GLU A 115 1.33 -3.79 3.54
CA GLU A 115 1.60 -5.15 3.99
C GLU A 115 0.37 -5.64 4.73
N ALA A 116 -0.14 -6.82 4.36
CA ALA A 116 -1.20 -7.47 5.09
C ALA A 116 -0.68 -8.00 6.44
N ALA A 117 -1.51 -7.96 7.47
CA ALA A 117 -1.27 -8.65 8.73
C ALA A 117 -1.25 -10.17 8.53
N LEU A 118 -1.12 -10.92 9.62
CA LEU A 118 -1.52 -12.32 9.63
C LEU A 118 -3.05 -12.37 9.61
N LEU A 119 -3.62 -12.78 8.47
CA LEU A 119 -5.06 -12.70 8.20
C LEU A 119 -5.83 -13.91 8.72
N ASP A 120 -5.16 -15.06 8.83
CA ASP A 120 -5.71 -16.27 9.46
C ASP A 120 -4.99 -16.53 10.79
N PRO A 121 -5.71 -16.85 11.88
CA PRO A 121 -5.09 -17.26 13.14
C PRO A 121 -4.06 -18.40 13.00
N ASN A 122 -4.20 -19.29 12.02
CA ASN A 122 -3.27 -20.38 11.74
C ASN A 122 -1.93 -19.91 11.14
N ASP A 123 -1.86 -18.66 10.65
CA ASP A 123 -0.61 -18.04 10.21
C ASP A 123 0.25 -17.59 11.40
N PHE A 124 -0.37 -17.40 12.57
CA PHE A 124 0.35 -17.18 13.81
C PHE A 124 0.94 -18.50 14.32
N ARG A 125 2.27 -18.59 14.29
CA ARG A 125 3.02 -19.78 14.75
C ARG A 125 3.53 -19.67 16.19
N GLY A 126 3.22 -18.56 16.87
CA GLY A 126 3.60 -18.36 18.26
C GLY A 126 2.63 -19.06 19.22
N ASN A 127 3.11 -19.32 20.44
CA ASN A 127 2.24 -19.66 21.57
C ASN A 127 2.27 -18.50 22.57
N PHE A 128 1.16 -18.28 23.27
CA PHE A 128 1.19 -17.43 24.46
C PHE A 128 2.13 -18.06 25.49
N ILE A 129 3.07 -17.26 26.00
CA ILE A 129 4.03 -17.68 27.03
C ILE A 129 3.77 -16.93 28.33
N ALA A 130 4.08 -17.57 29.44
CA ALA A 130 3.90 -17.04 30.78
C ALA A 130 5.14 -17.36 31.63
N PRO A 131 5.39 -16.62 32.73
CA PRO A 131 6.35 -17.06 33.74
C PRO A 131 5.96 -18.44 34.28
N VAL A 132 6.95 -19.21 34.72
CA VAL A 132 6.70 -20.51 35.36
C VAL A 132 6.00 -20.34 36.70
N GLU A 133 6.43 -19.35 37.49
CA GLU A 133 5.78 -19.02 38.76
C GLU A 133 4.58 -18.10 38.55
N ARG A 134 3.45 -18.48 39.16
CA ARG A 134 2.29 -17.60 39.28
C ARG A 134 2.62 -16.48 40.26
N ILE A 135 2.74 -15.26 39.75
CA ILE A 135 2.80 -14.07 40.58
C ILE A 135 1.48 -13.97 41.35
N GLY A 136 1.57 -13.89 42.68
CA GLY A 136 0.50 -14.17 43.63
C GLY A 136 -0.81 -13.38 43.41
N PRO A 137 -1.92 -13.84 44.03
CA PRO A 137 -3.26 -13.28 43.79
C PRO A 137 -3.46 -11.86 44.36
N TYR A 138 -2.51 -11.36 45.15
CA TYR A 138 -2.63 -10.10 45.88
C TYR A 138 -1.45 -9.19 45.54
N GLY A 139 -1.73 -8.12 44.80
CA GLY A 139 -0.77 -7.09 44.41
C GLY A 139 -0.74 -6.84 42.90
N PRO A 140 -0.14 -5.72 42.45
CA PRO A 140 0.06 -5.45 41.04
C PRO A 140 1.04 -6.47 40.44
N LEU A 141 0.75 -6.94 39.22
CA LEU A 141 1.68 -7.78 38.46
C LEU A 141 2.97 -7.00 38.20
N GLN A 142 4.09 -7.52 38.70
CA GLN A 142 5.41 -6.97 38.41
C GLN A 142 5.77 -7.25 36.94
N PRO A 143 6.40 -6.29 36.22
CA PRO A 143 6.88 -6.54 34.86
C PRO A 143 7.84 -7.73 34.78
N ILE A 144 7.66 -8.56 33.75
CA ILE A 144 8.45 -9.79 33.56
C ILE A 144 9.27 -9.65 32.27
N ARG A 145 10.52 -10.10 32.32
CA ARG A 145 11.41 -10.10 31.17
C ARG A 145 11.41 -11.48 30.50
N PHE A 146 10.97 -11.55 29.25
CA PHE A 146 11.18 -12.69 28.36
C PHE A 146 12.37 -12.42 27.45
N ARG A 147 13.22 -13.42 27.22
CA ARG A 147 14.37 -13.35 26.32
C ARG A 147 14.47 -14.62 25.50
N ARG A 148 14.72 -14.45 24.20
CA ARG A 148 15.08 -15.53 23.28
C ARG A 148 16.23 -15.04 22.42
N GLU A 149 17.25 -15.87 22.24
CA GLU A 149 18.31 -15.65 21.27
C GLU A 149 17.98 -16.42 19.99
N PHE A 150 18.37 -15.89 18.84
CA PHE A 150 18.22 -16.54 17.55
C PHE A 150 19.46 -16.25 16.69
N ASP A 151 19.92 -17.26 15.98
CA ASP A 151 20.96 -17.13 14.98
C ASP A 151 20.33 -16.90 13.60
N PHE A 152 20.92 -16.00 12.81
CA PHE A 152 20.48 -15.74 11.45
C PHE A 152 21.58 -16.13 10.46
N TYR A 153 21.27 -17.05 9.55
CA TYR A 153 22.18 -17.45 8.49
C TYR A 153 21.61 -16.95 7.15
N LEU A 154 22.30 -16.00 6.53
CA LEU A 154 21.98 -15.53 5.19
C LEU A 154 22.31 -16.63 4.18
N VAL A 155 21.28 -17.18 3.54
CA VAL A 155 21.45 -18.02 2.35
C VAL A 155 21.42 -17.10 1.14
N TRP A 156 22.54 -16.95 0.44
CA TRP A 156 22.59 -16.26 -0.83
C TRP A 156 21.95 -17.13 -1.91
N VAL A 157 20.87 -16.64 -2.51
CA VAL A 157 20.32 -17.23 -3.75
C VAL A 157 20.86 -16.42 -4.92
N SER A 158 21.83 -16.98 -5.65
CA SER A 158 22.32 -16.40 -6.91
C SER A 158 21.36 -16.74 -8.06
N SER A 159 20.77 -15.71 -8.68
CA SER A 159 20.04 -15.86 -9.94
C SER A 159 21.03 -16.11 -11.08
N ALA A 160 21.00 -17.30 -11.68
CA ALA A 160 21.79 -17.60 -12.87
C ALA A 160 21.24 -16.80 -14.07
N ALA A 161 22.01 -15.83 -14.56
CA ALA A 161 21.75 -15.19 -15.84
C ALA A 161 22.14 -16.15 -16.97
N THR A 162 21.15 -16.71 -17.68
CA THR A 162 21.37 -17.46 -18.92
C THR A 162 21.98 -16.52 -19.96
N LYS A 163 23.27 -16.69 -20.26
CA LYS A 163 23.90 -16.07 -21.43
C LYS A 163 23.42 -16.82 -22.67
N ASN A 164 22.56 -16.18 -23.46
CA ASN A 164 22.32 -16.60 -24.85
C ASN A 164 23.58 -16.31 -25.66
N THR A 165 24.26 -17.38 -26.09
CA THR A 165 25.26 -17.32 -27.16
C THR A 165 24.51 -17.36 -28.48
N ILE A 166 24.59 -16.28 -29.27
CA ILE A 166 24.17 -16.26 -30.67
C ILE A 166 25.35 -16.80 -31.49
N SER A 167 25.10 -17.84 -32.28
CA SER A 167 25.99 -18.35 -33.34
C SER A 167 25.82 -17.55 -34.62
#